data_AF-A0A6P0JWM7-F1
#
_entry.id   AF-A0A6P0JWM7-F1
#
_cell.length_a   1.000
_cell.length_b   1.000
_cell.length_c   1.000
_cell.angle_alpha   90.00
_cell.angle_beta   90.00
_cell.angle_gamma   90.00
#
_symmetry.space_group_name_H-M   'P 1'
#
loop_
_entity.id
_entity.type
_entity.pdbx_description
1 polymer ?
#
loop_
_entity_poly.entity_id
_entity_poly.type
_entity_poly.pdbx_seq_one_letter_code
_entity_poly.pdbx_strand_id
1 'polypeptide(L)'
;SLKLVKKPLETVRIIFNGAGAAGIAIARLLRQAGAKHLWLCDSKGIVSTQRENLTPQKQEFAVDAQGSLADAVKDADVFIGVSVPGVLTPEMVKTMAADPIIFAMANPIPEIQPELVQDDVAVIATGRSDYANQINNVLAFPGIFRGALDCRAKEITSSMCQEAASAIASLIPPQQLNPEHIIPSVFDERVAPAVAAAVQQAVRQDGVAKT
;
A
#
# COMPACT_ATOMS: atom_id res chain seq x y z
N SER A 1 0.70 10.27 -2.10
CA SER A 1 -0.76 10.34 -2.30
C SER A 1 -1.48 11.11 -1.19
N LEU A 2 -1.46 10.69 0.08
CA LEU A 2 -2.23 11.36 1.16
C LEU A 2 -1.92 12.86 1.33
N LYS A 3 -0.65 13.27 1.15
CA LYS A 3 -0.24 14.68 1.12
C LYS A 3 -0.94 15.49 0.01
N LEU A 4 -1.20 14.86 -1.14
CA LEU A 4 -1.85 15.49 -2.31
C LEU A 4 -3.32 15.80 -2.00
N VAL A 5 -4.04 14.83 -1.45
CA VAL A 5 -5.46 14.94 -1.07
C VAL A 5 -5.67 15.55 0.32
N LYS A 6 -4.58 15.91 1.03
CA LYS A 6 -4.57 16.53 2.36
C LYS A 6 -5.35 15.75 3.43
N LYS A 7 -5.29 14.42 3.37
CA LYS A 7 -5.94 13.53 4.33
C LYS A 7 -4.92 12.92 5.30
N PRO A 8 -5.14 12.96 6.63
CA PRO A 8 -4.26 12.31 7.59
C PRO A 8 -4.47 10.78 7.61
N LEU A 9 -3.38 10.02 7.83
CA LEU A 9 -3.40 8.55 7.72
C LEU A 9 -4.33 7.89 8.75
N GLU A 10 -4.43 8.50 9.93
CA GLU A 10 -5.21 7.98 11.05
C GLU A 10 -6.73 8.13 10.85
N THR A 11 -7.19 8.97 9.91
CA THR A 11 -8.62 9.17 9.65
C THR A 11 -9.12 8.48 8.39
N VAL A 12 -8.24 8.15 7.45
CA VAL A 12 -8.66 7.58 6.16
C VAL A 12 -9.17 6.15 6.31
N ARG A 13 -10.22 5.83 5.57
CA ARG A 13 -10.74 4.47 5.40
C ARG A 13 -10.04 3.79 4.23
N ILE A 14 -9.30 2.74 4.55
CA ILE A 14 -8.48 1.99 3.59
C ILE A 14 -9.07 0.59 3.42
N ILE A 15 -9.47 0.27 2.20
CA ILE A 15 -10.06 -1.01 1.84
C ILE A 15 -9.05 -1.81 1.02
N PHE A 16 -8.77 -3.01 1.48
CA PHE A 16 -7.94 -3.97 0.77
C PHE A 16 -8.82 -4.99 0.07
N ASN A 17 -8.59 -5.21 -1.22
CA ASN A 17 -9.13 -6.39 -1.89
C ASN A 17 -8.03 -7.42 -2.13
N GLY A 18 -8.05 -8.45 -1.28
CA GLY A 18 -7.03 -9.49 -1.21
C GLY A 18 -6.50 -9.71 0.20
N ALA A 19 -7.17 -10.53 1.01
CA ALA A 19 -6.72 -10.91 2.35
C ALA A 19 -5.70 -12.08 2.34
N GLY A 20 -4.78 -12.06 1.38
CA GLY A 20 -3.65 -13.00 1.28
C GLY A 20 -2.38 -12.45 1.95
N ALA A 21 -1.22 -13.05 1.67
CA ALA A 21 0.05 -12.65 2.29
C ALA A 21 0.38 -11.16 2.06
N ALA A 22 0.24 -10.67 0.81
CA ALA A 22 0.51 -9.28 0.47
C ALA A 22 -0.42 -8.31 1.20
N GLY A 23 -1.75 -8.50 1.11
CA GLY A 23 -2.71 -7.61 1.75
C GLY A 23 -2.57 -7.57 3.27
N ILE A 24 -2.33 -8.72 3.91
CA ILE A 24 -2.06 -8.79 5.35
C ILE A 24 -0.76 -8.06 5.71
N ALA A 25 0.32 -8.26 4.96
CA ALA A 25 1.60 -7.61 5.23
C ALA A 25 1.50 -6.08 5.09
N ILE A 26 0.86 -5.59 4.02
CA ILE A 26 0.65 -4.16 3.81
C ILE A 26 -0.25 -3.59 4.90
N ALA A 27 -1.35 -4.25 5.24
CA ALA A 27 -2.26 -3.80 6.31
C ALA A 27 -1.55 -3.71 7.67
N ARG A 28 -0.67 -4.67 8.01
CA ARG A 28 0.15 -4.61 9.23
C ARG A 28 1.11 -3.42 9.21
N LEU A 29 1.81 -3.19 8.10
CA LEU A 29 2.71 -2.04 7.95
C LEU A 29 1.97 -0.71 8.09
N LEU A 30 0.82 -0.55 7.43
CA LEU A 30 0.01 0.66 7.55
C LEU A 30 -0.54 0.85 8.96
N ARG A 31 -0.98 -0.21 9.64
CA ARG A 31 -1.45 -0.12 11.02
C ARG A 31 -0.35 0.33 11.97
N GLN A 32 0.86 -0.22 11.81
CA GLN A 32 2.01 0.22 12.59
C GLN A 32 2.42 1.67 12.29
N ALA A 33 2.23 2.13 11.05
CA ALA A 33 2.44 3.52 10.65
C ALA A 33 1.34 4.48 11.16
N GLY A 34 0.26 3.98 11.78
CA GLY A 34 -0.78 4.77 12.42
C GLY A 34 -2.15 4.74 11.74
N ALA A 35 -2.33 3.94 10.67
CA ALA A 35 -3.65 3.76 10.05
C ALA A 35 -4.61 3.03 11.01
N LYS A 36 -5.82 3.58 11.18
CA LYS A 36 -6.81 3.07 12.13
C LYS A 36 -7.98 2.34 11.48
N HIS A 37 -8.34 2.70 10.26
CA HIS A 37 -9.54 2.20 9.60
C HIS A 37 -9.17 1.33 8.39
N LEU A 38 -8.82 0.07 8.67
CA LEU A 38 -8.37 -0.91 7.68
C LEU A 38 -9.41 -2.02 7.54
N TRP A 39 -10.01 -2.20 6.37
CA TRP A 39 -10.91 -3.31 6.10
C TRP A 39 -10.33 -4.18 5.00
N LEU A 40 -10.40 -5.50 5.18
CA LEU A 40 -9.96 -6.46 4.18
C LEU A 40 -11.16 -7.18 3.59
N CYS A 41 -11.14 -7.38 2.27
CA CYS A 41 -12.04 -8.24 1.53
C CYS A 41 -11.28 -9.45 0.97
N ASP A 42 -11.95 -10.61 0.95
CA ASP A 42 -11.51 -11.80 0.22
C ASP A 42 -12.61 -12.29 -0.72
N SER A 43 -12.44 -13.50 -1.28
CA SER A 43 -13.41 -14.09 -2.21
C SER A 43 -14.82 -14.28 -1.63
N LYS A 44 -15.01 -14.13 -0.31
CA LYS A 44 -16.31 -14.20 0.37
C LYS A 44 -16.82 -12.83 0.86
N GLY A 45 -16.21 -11.74 0.40
CA GLY A 45 -16.55 -10.37 0.81
C GLY A 45 -15.74 -9.88 2.01
N ILE A 46 -16.31 -8.98 2.81
CA ILE A 46 -15.65 -8.38 3.97
C ILE A 46 -15.19 -9.49 4.93
N VAL A 47 -13.96 -9.36 5.44
CA VAL A 47 -13.43 -10.18 6.53
C VAL A 47 -14.10 -9.70 7.82
N SER A 48 -15.19 -10.37 8.17
CA SER A 48 -16.08 -10.02 9.28
C SER A 48 -15.79 -10.83 10.53
N THR A 49 -15.98 -10.25 11.72
CA THR A 49 -16.00 -10.99 13.00
C THR A 49 -17.09 -12.05 13.07
N GLN A 50 -18.13 -11.91 12.24
CA GLN A 50 -19.27 -12.84 12.16
C GLN A 50 -19.00 -14.04 11.22
N ARG A 51 -17.86 -14.06 10.51
CA ARG A 51 -17.49 -15.17 9.64
C ARG A 51 -16.75 -16.25 10.41
N GLU A 52 -17.19 -17.49 10.24
CA GLU A 52 -16.47 -18.67 10.74
C GLU A 52 -15.27 -19.03 9.86
N ASN A 53 -14.33 -19.80 10.41
CA ASN A 53 -13.17 -20.37 9.70
C ASN A 53 -12.23 -19.33 9.06
N LEU A 54 -12.07 -18.16 9.69
CA LEU A 54 -11.00 -17.24 9.34
C LEU A 54 -9.65 -17.78 9.81
N THR A 55 -8.60 -17.60 9.00
CA THR A 55 -7.23 -17.87 9.45
C THR A 55 -6.85 -16.86 10.55
N PRO A 56 -5.89 -17.19 11.44
CA PRO A 56 -5.46 -16.26 12.49
C PRO A 56 -5.04 -14.88 11.96
N GLN A 57 -4.42 -14.85 10.78
CA GLN A 57 -4.02 -13.61 10.12
C GLN A 57 -5.22 -12.78 9.65
N LYS A 58 -6.29 -13.42 9.17
CA LYS A 58 -7.52 -12.70 8.79
C LYS A 58 -8.29 -12.22 10.01
N GLN A 59 -8.32 -13.00 11.09
CA GLN A 59 -8.98 -12.62 12.35
C GLN A 59 -8.41 -11.32 12.92
N GLU A 60 -7.10 -11.09 12.77
CA GLU A 60 -6.42 -9.85 13.18
C GLU A 60 -7.00 -8.57 12.55
N PHE A 61 -7.66 -8.68 11.40
CA PHE A 61 -8.28 -7.57 10.67
C PHE A 61 -9.79 -7.76 10.49
N ALA A 62 -10.40 -8.67 11.25
CA ALA A 62 -11.84 -8.88 11.19
C ALA A 62 -12.57 -7.67 11.77
N VAL A 63 -13.58 -7.18 11.06
CA VAL A 63 -14.39 -6.02 11.47
C VAL A 63 -15.83 -6.43 11.75
N ASP A 64 -16.53 -5.68 12.60
CA ASP A 64 -17.97 -5.87 12.83
C ASP A 64 -18.79 -5.21 11.70
N ALA A 65 -18.61 -5.73 10.49
CA ALA A 65 -19.34 -5.36 9.30
C ALA A 65 -19.45 -6.59 8.38
N GLN A 66 -20.46 -6.61 7.53
CA GLN A 66 -20.69 -7.65 6.53
C GLN A 66 -20.98 -7.00 5.18
N GLY A 67 -20.81 -7.77 4.11
CA GLY A 67 -21.12 -7.31 2.76
C GLY A 67 -20.07 -7.70 1.73
N SER A 68 -20.32 -7.23 0.53
CA SER A 68 -19.47 -7.37 -0.64
C SER A 68 -18.35 -6.33 -0.66
N LEU A 69 -17.49 -6.39 -1.69
CA LEU A 69 -16.51 -5.33 -1.94
C LEU A 69 -17.19 -3.98 -2.18
N ALA A 70 -18.33 -3.95 -2.89
CA ALA A 70 -19.07 -2.72 -3.18
C ALA A 70 -19.52 -2.02 -1.88
N ASP A 71 -19.92 -2.80 -0.88
CA ASP A 71 -20.31 -2.28 0.43
C ASP A 71 -19.11 -1.73 1.20
N ALA A 72 -17.95 -2.39 1.08
CA ALA A 72 -16.72 -2.00 1.77
C ALA A 72 -16.14 -0.67 1.24
N VAL A 73 -16.14 -0.48 -0.08
CA VAL A 73 -15.53 0.70 -0.75
C VAL A 73 -16.40 1.95 -0.69
N LYS A 74 -17.67 1.82 -0.34
CA LYS A 74 -18.54 2.98 -0.12
C LYS A 74 -17.95 3.90 0.95
N ASP A 75 -17.82 5.18 0.62
CA ASP A 75 -17.21 6.23 1.46
C ASP A 75 -15.76 5.91 1.89
N ALA A 76 -15.04 5.06 1.15
CA ALA A 76 -13.64 4.78 1.40
C ALA A 76 -12.72 5.81 0.74
N ASP A 77 -11.60 6.14 1.39
CA ASP A 77 -10.61 7.09 0.85
C ASP A 77 -9.57 6.41 -0.03
N VAL A 78 -9.23 5.16 0.30
CA VAL A 78 -8.16 4.41 -0.35
C VAL A 78 -8.62 3.00 -0.66
N PHE A 79 -8.42 2.57 -1.90
CA PHE A 79 -8.51 1.19 -2.31
C PHE A 79 -7.12 0.62 -2.59
N ILE A 80 -6.82 -0.57 -2.06
CA ILE A 80 -5.58 -1.32 -2.31
C ILE A 80 -5.94 -2.72 -2.82
N GLY A 81 -5.74 -2.92 -4.12
CA GLY A 81 -5.91 -4.20 -4.80
C GLY A 81 -4.62 -5.00 -4.84
N VAL A 82 -4.67 -6.22 -4.33
CA VAL A 82 -3.60 -7.24 -4.40
C VAL A 82 -4.19 -8.62 -4.67
N SER A 83 -5.16 -8.70 -5.59
CA SER A 83 -5.96 -9.92 -5.80
C SER A 83 -6.13 -10.29 -7.27
N VAL A 84 -7.29 -9.96 -7.85
CA VAL A 84 -7.77 -10.49 -9.14
C VAL A 84 -8.20 -9.37 -10.08
N PRO A 85 -8.11 -9.58 -11.40
CA PRO A 85 -8.41 -8.55 -12.39
C PRO A 85 -9.89 -8.13 -12.39
N GLY A 86 -10.14 -6.84 -12.68
CA GLY A 86 -11.49 -6.31 -12.97
C GLY A 86 -12.50 -6.36 -11.83
N VAL A 87 -12.03 -6.51 -10.59
CA VAL A 87 -12.88 -6.67 -9.40
C VAL A 87 -13.44 -5.36 -8.85
N LEU A 88 -12.79 -4.23 -9.13
CA LEU A 88 -13.29 -2.90 -8.78
C LEU A 88 -13.91 -2.27 -10.03
N THR A 89 -15.17 -1.84 -9.93
CA THR A 89 -15.90 -1.27 -11.08
C THR A 89 -15.98 0.25 -10.99
N PRO A 90 -16.20 0.97 -12.10
CA PRO A 90 -16.40 2.43 -12.09
C PRO A 90 -17.56 2.87 -11.18
N GLU A 91 -18.63 2.08 -11.11
CA GLU A 91 -19.77 2.35 -10.22
C GLU A 91 -19.37 2.28 -8.76
N MET A 92 -18.50 1.34 -8.40
CA MET A 92 -17.93 1.27 -7.04
C MET A 92 -17.02 2.45 -6.75
N VAL A 93 -16.21 2.90 -7.72
CA VAL A 93 -15.34 4.08 -7.53
C VAL A 93 -16.17 5.33 -7.26
N LYS A 94 -17.31 5.49 -7.94
CA LYS A 94 -18.23 6.61 -7.73
C LYS A 94 -18.89 6.63 -6.35
N THR A 95 -18.89 5.52 -5.61
CA THR A 95 -19.39 5.49 -4.22
C THR A 95 -18.29 5.74 -3.19
N MET A 96 -17.03 5.85 -3.60
CA MET A 96 -15.93 6.17 -2.70
C MET A 96 -16.01 7.62 -2.20
N ALA A 97 -15.21 7.94 -1.19
CA ALA A 97 -15.10 9.31 -0.68
C ALA A 97 -14.52 10.25 -1.75
N ALA A 98 -14.75 11.56 -1.60
CA ALA A 98 -14.17 12.58 -2.47
C ALA A 98 -12.65 12.45 -2.54
N ASP A 99 -12.05 12.71 -3.70
CA ASP A 99 -10.61 12.53 -3.96
C ASP A 99 -10.10 11.12 -3.59
N PRO A 100 -10.67 10.05 -4.17
CA PRO A 100 -10.26 8.69 -3.81
C PRO A 100 -8.88 8.36 -4.39
N ILE A 101 -8.15 7.50 -3.68
CA ILE A 101 -6.85 6.97 -4.10
C ILE A 101 -7.00 5.48 -4.41
N ILE A 102 -6.56 5.05 -5.59
CA ILE A 102 -6.65 3.66 -6.03
C ILE A 102 -5.24 3.11 -6.30
N PHE A 103 -4.90 2.00 -5.63
CA PHE A 103 -3.74 1.17 -5.95
C PHE A 103 -4.22 -0.15 -6.54
N ALA A 104 -4.21 -0.30 -7.86
CA ALA A 104 -4.65 -1.49 -8.57
C ALA A 104 -3.43 -2.31 -9.05
N MET A 105 -2.90 -3.16 -8.17
CA MET A 105 -1.58 -3.78 -8.30
C MET A 105 -1.60 -5.22 -8.86
N ALA A 106 -2.76 -5.78 -9.18
CA ALA A 106 -2.83 -7.05 -9.90
C ALA A 106 -2.13 -6.95 -11.27
N ASN A 107 -1.45 -8.03 -11.65
CA ASN A 107 -0.76 -8.17 -12.93
C ASN A 107 -1.20 -9.46 -13.63
N PRO A 108 -1.26 -9.50 -14.98
CA PRO A 108 -1.01 -8.38 -15.90
C PRO A 108 -2.20 -7.42 -16.05
N ILE A 109 -3.40 -7.85 -15.64
CA ILE A 109 -4.61 -7.03 -15.70
C ILE A 109 -4.93 -6.54 -14.27
N PRO A 110 -5.04 -5.21 -14.03
CA PRO A 110 -5.28 -4.65 -12.71
C PRO A 110 -6.72 -4.87 -12.22
N GLU A 111 -6.96 -4.58 -10.95
CA GLU A 111 -8.29 -4.61 -10.33
C GLU A 111 -9.28 -3.66 -11.02
N ILE A 112 -8.79 -2.54 -11.57
CA ILE A 112 -9.52 -1.62 -12.45
C ILE A 112 -8.52 -0.99 -13.42
N GLN A 113 -8.93 -0.80 -14.66
CA GLN A 113 -8.12 -0.13 -15.68
C GLN A 113 -8.18 1.40 -15.48
N PRO A 114 -7.04 2.12 -15.46
CA PRO A 114 -7.01 3.56 -15.22
C PRO A 114 -7.93 4.38 -16.14
N GLU A 115 -8.06 3.97 -17.39
CA GLU A 115 -8.87 4.65 -18.42
C GLU A 115 -10.37 4.68 -18.09
N LEU A 116 -10.83 3.81 -17.19
CA LEU A 116 -12.24 3.73 -16.81
C LEU A 116 -12.64 4.74 -15.74
N VAL A 117 -11.67 5.32 -15.02
CA VAL A 117 -11.90 6.11 -13.80
C VAL A 117 -10.97 7.31 -13.66
N GLN A 118 -10.26 7.69 -14.72
CA GLN A 118 -9.26 8.76 -14.68
C GLN A 118 -9.81 10.08 -14.11
N ASP A 119 -11.06 10.42 -14.45
CA ASP A 119 -11.73 11.64 -13.98
C ASP A 119 -12.43 11.48 -12.62
N ASP A 120 -12.56 10.25 -12.12
CA ASP A 120 -13.26 9.92 -10.87
C ASP A 120 -12.31 9.77 -9.67
N VAL A 121 -10.99 9.87 -9.88
CA VAL A 121 -9.97 9.60 -8.85
C VAL A 121 -8.95 10.72 -8.72
N ALA A 122 -8.46 10.95 -7.50
CA ALA A 122 -7.37 11.90 -7.28
C ALA A 122 -5.99 11.30 -7.60
N VAL A 123 -5.83 9.99 -7.40
CA VAL A 123 -4.61 9.25 -7.70
C VAL A 123 -4.98 7.82 -8.09
N ILE A 124 -4.37 7.35 -9.17
CA ILE A 124 -4.35 5.92 -9.50
C ILE A 124 -2.90 5.46 -9.72
N ALA A 125 -2.61 4.27 -9.20
CA ALA A 125 -1.31 3.61 -9.31
C ALA A 125 -1.52 2.14 -9.62
N THR A 126 -0.62 1.56 -10.41
CA THR A 126 -0.74 0.17 -10.86
C THR A 126 0.58 -0.58 -10.76
N GLY A 127 0.57 -1.90 -10.96
CA GLY A 127 1.81 -2.67 -11.09
C GLY A 127 2.48 -2.55 -12.46
N ARG A 128 1.81 -1.96 -13.45
CA ARG A 128 2.24 -1.95 -14.85
C ARG A 128 3.15 -0.78 -15.16
N SER A 129 4.14 -1.01 -16.02
CA SER A 129 5.15 0.00 -16.39
C SER A 129 4.69 1.01 -17.43
N ASP A 130 3.60 0.71 -18.14
CA ASP A 130 3.03 1.60 -19.16
C ASP A 130 2.07 2.65 -18.60
N TYR A 131 1.78 2.62 -17.29
CA TYR A 131 1.01 3.64 -16.59
C TYR A 131 1.88 4.51 -15.68
N ALA A 132 1.37 5.72 -15.42
CA ALA A 132 1.89 6.55 -14.34
C ALA A 132 1.80 5.81 -12.99
N ASN A 133 2.65 6.23 -12.04
CA ASN A 133 2.70 5.67 -10.70
C ASN A 133 2.84 4.13 -10.65
N GLN A 134 3.82 3.57 -11.37
CA GLN A 134 4.12 2.15 -11.26
C GLN A 134 4.60 1.79 -9.84
N ILE A 135 3.85 0.94 -9.15
CA ILE A 135 4.26 0.30 -7.92
C ILE A 135 5.06 -0.95 -8.26
N ASN A 136 6.36 -0.92 -7.97
CA ASN A 136 7.25 -2.04 -8.22
C ASN A 136 8.19 -2.27 -7.03
N ASN A 137 8.34 -3.52 -6.63
CA ASN A 137 9.19 -3.88 -5.48
C ASN A 137 10.69 -3.63 -5.73
N VAL A 138 11.11 -3.42 -6.98
CA VAL A 138 12.46 -2.95 -7.34
C VAL A 138 12.83 -1.64 -6.63
N LEU A 139 11.84 -0.81 -6.28
CA LEU A 139 12.07 0.41 -5.51
C LEU A 139 12.47 0.16 -4.06
N ALA A 140 12.25 -1.06 -3.54
CA ALA A 140 12.51 -1.39 -2.13
C ALA A 140 13.60 -2.45 -1.97
N PHE A 141 13.48 -3.60 -2.64
CA PHE A 141 14.33 -4.77 -2.36
C PHE A 141 15.84 -4.50 -2.44
N PRO A 142 16.39 -3.88 -3.51
CA PRO A 142 17.83 -3.67 -3.61
C PRO A 142 18.39 -2.85 -2.43
N GLY A 143 17.71 -1.77 -2.06
CA GLY A 143 18.11 -0.93 -0.95
C GLY A 143 17.94 -1.60 0.41
N ILE A 144 16.82 -2.29 0.64
CA ILE A 144 16.57 -3.02 1.90
C ILE A 144 17.65 -4.06 2.14
N PHE A 145 17.94 -4.89 1.14
CA PHE A 145 18.98 -5.90 1.27
C PHE A 145 20.36 -5.28 1.43
N ARG A 146 20.69 -4.22 0.66
CA ARG A 146 21.98 -3.56 0.80
C ARG A 146 22.19 -3.00 2.21
N GLY A 147 21.21 -2.27 2.75
CA GLY A 147 21.29 -1.69 4.08
C GLY A 147 21.40 -2.75 5.18
N ALA A 148 20.60 -3.82 5.08
CA ALA A 148 20.64 -4.93 6.02
C ALA A 148 21.99 -5.67 6.00
N LEU A 149 22.52 -5.95 4.81
CA LEU A 149 23.80 -6.65 4.64
C LEU A 149 24.97 -5.80 5.17
N ASP A 150 24.97 -4.50 4.90
CA ASP A 150 26.01 -3.57 5.36
C ASP A 150 26.11 -3.51 6.89
N CYS A 151 24.97 -3.61 7.58
CA CYS A 151 24.93 -3.64 9.04
C CYS A 151 24.89 -5.06 9.62
N ARG A 152 25.01 -6.11 8.79
CA ARG A 152 24.93 -7.52 9.19
C ARG A 152 23.70 -7.81 10.04
N ALA A 153 22.56 -7.22 9.69
CA ALA A 153 21.30 -7.42 10.38
C ALA A 153 20.91 -8.90 10.38
N LYS A 154 20.38 -9.40 11.51
CA LYS A 154 19.98 -10.81 11.64
C LYS A 154 18.65 -11.12 10.95
N GLU A 155 17.81 -10.10 10.81
CA GLU A 155 16.47 -10.19 10.24
C GLU A 155 16.07 -8.85 9.61
N ILE A 156 14.97 -8.85 8.84
CA ILE A 156 14.34 -7.63 8.33
C ILE A 156 13.15 -7.32 9.24
N THR A 157 13.23 -6.20 9.95
CA THR A 157 12.20 -5.76 10.90
C THR A 157 11.14 -4.90 10.20
N SER A 158 9.99 -4.69 10.85
CA SER A 158 8.96 -3.80 10.29
C SER A 158 9.37 -2.33 10.30
N SER A 159 10.19 -1.89 11.27
CA SER A 159 10.79 -0.54 11.28
C SER A 159 11.71 -0.33 10.09
N MET A 160 12.53 -1.31 9.70
CA MET A 160 13.33 -1.25 8.47
C MET A 160 12.45 -1.03 7.22
N CYS A 161 11.30 -1.71 7.14
CA CYS A 161 10.34 -1.51 6.05
C CYS A 161 9.66 -0.13 6.07
N GLN A 162 9.37 0.42 7.25
CA GLN A 162 8.78 1.75 7.39
C GLN A 162 9.76 2.87 7.03
N GLU A 163 11.02 2.74 7.45
CA GLU A 163 12.10 3.67 7.08
C GLU A 163 12.38 3.61 5.59
N ALA A 164 12.39 2.40 4.99
CA ALA A 164 12.48 2.24 3.54
C ALA A 164 11.33 2.94 2.80
N ALA A 165 10.08 2.74 3.24
CA ALA A 165 8.91 3.40 2.64
C ALA A 165 8.99 4.93 2.75
N SER A 166 9.41 5.44 3.91
CA SER A 166 9.60 6.87 4.15
C SER A 166 10.70 7.46 3.27
N ALA A 167 11.82 6.75 3.10
CA ALA A 167 12.91 7.14 2.21
C ALA A 167 12.44 7.26 0.76
N ILE A 168 11.74 6.24 0.23
CA ILE A 168 11.18 6.26 -1.13
C ILE A 168 10.24 7.46 -1.30
N ALA A 169 9.31 7.66 -0.35
CA ALA A 169 8.36 8.77 -0.42
C ALA A 169 9.02 10.15 -0.35
N SER A 170 10.16 10.28 0.35
CA SER A 170 10.90 11.53 0.48
C SER A 170 11.65 11.96 -0.79
N LEU A 171 11.88 11.04 -1.73
CA LEU A 171 12.58 11.34 -2.99
C LEU A 171 11.75 12.19 -3.96
N ILE A 172 10.44 12.29 -3.71
CA ILE A 172 9.55 13.21 -4.42
C ILE A 172 9.37 14.45 -3.56
N PRO A 173 9.98 15.60 -3.94
CA PRO A 173 9.78 16.84 -3.24
C PRO A 173 8.34 17.35 -3.43
N PRO A 174 7.78 18.12 -2.49
CA PRO A 174 6.40 18.60 -2.56
C PRO A 174 6.04 19.31 -3.87
N GLN A 175 6.99 19.98 -4.52
CA GLN A 175 6.81 20.71 -5.78
C GLN A 175 6.64 19.79 -7.00
N GLN A 176 7.10 18.53 -6.91
CA GLN A 176 6.99 17.54 -7.98
C GLN A 176 5.82 16.57 -7.74
N LEU A 177 5.22 16.59 -6.55
CA LEU A 177 4.11 15.73 -6.19
C LEU A 177 2.84 16.16 -6.95
N ASN A 178 2.31 15.26 -7.77
CA ASN A 178 1.08 15.47 -8.53
C ASN A 178 0.35 14.12 -8.75
N PRO A 179 -0.88 14.10 -9.30
CA PRO A 179 -1.65 12.87 -9.50
C PRO A 179 -0.91 11.73 -10.24
N GLU A 180 -0.02 12.07 -11.16
CA GLU A 180 0.74 11.12 -11.99
C GLU A 180 2.17 10.86 -11.48
N HIS A 181 2.57 11.51 -10.38
CA HIS A 181 3.92 11.40 -9.81
C HIS A 181 3.87 11.35 -8.28
N ILE A 182 3.43 10.22 -7.74
CA ILE A 182 3.40 9.92 -6.31
C ILE A 182 4.47 8.91 -5.86
N ILE A 183 5.18 8.29 -6.80
CA ILE A 183 6.25 7.31 -6.56
C ILE A 183 7.39 7.53 -7.58
N PRO A 184 8.67 7.46 -7.18
CA PRO A 184 9.77 7.67 -8.11
C PRO A 184 9.83 6.58 -9.18
N SER A 185 10.50 6.88 -10.29
CA SER A 185 10.76 5.91 -11.35
C SER A 185 11.56 4.72 -10.82
N VAL A 186 11.28 3.52 -11.35
CA VAL A 186 12.05 2.29 -11.05
C VAL A 186 13.52 2.38 -11.47
N PHE A 187 13.86 3.35 -12.33
CA PHE A 187 15.23 3.63 -12.78
C PHE A 187 15.88 4.81 -12.04
N ASP A 188 15.22 5.38 -11.04
CA ASP A 188 15.80 6.46 -10.26
C ASP A 188 16.95 5.94 -9.39
N GLU A 189 18.18 6.24 -9.81
CA GLU A 189 19.42 5.79 -9.17
C GLU A 189 19.54 6.23 -7.71
N ARG A 190 18.76 7.22 -7.28
CA ARG A 190 18.75 7.72 -5.89
C ARG A 190 18.01 6.75 -4.95
N VAL A 191 17.13 5.90 -5.47
CA VAL A 191 16.24 5.05 -4.65
C VAL A 191 17.02 4.04 -3.83
N ALA A 192 17.84 3.19 -4.46
CA ALA A 192 18.54 2.13 -3.75
C ALA A 192 19.50 2.66 -2.66
N PRO A 193 20.33 3.70 -2.90
CA PRO A 193 21.15 4.32 -1.86
C PRO A 193 20.34 4.93 -0.71
N ALA A 194 19.25 5.65 -1.01
CA ALA A 194 18.42 6.27 0.02
C ALA A 194 17.75 5.23 0.91
N VAL A 195 17.18 4.17 0.33
CA VAL A 195 16.58 3.07 1.07
C VAL A 195 17.63 2.34 1.89
N ALA A 196 18.82 2.05 1.34
CA ALA A 196 19.89 1.41 2.09
C ALA A 196 20.31 2.21 3.32
N ALA A 197 20.49 3.53 3.17
CA ALA A 197 20.85 4.41 4.29
C ALA A 197 19.77 4.42 5.39
N ALA A 198 18.49 4.53 5.01
CA ALA A 198 17.37 4.50 5.96
C ALA A 198 17.28 3.16 6.71
N VAL A 199 17.51 2.05 6.00
CA VAL A 199 17.52 0.72 6.60
C VAL A 199 18.69 0.53 7.56
N GLN A 200 19.89 1.03 7.24
CA GLN A 200 21.01 1.03 8.17
C GLN A 200 20.71 1.82 9.44
N GLN A 201 20.01 2.95 9.32
CA GLN A 201 19.57 3.73 10.48
C GLN A 201 18.59 2.95 11.34
N ALA A 202 17.58 2.30 10.74
CA ALA A 202 16.64 1.44 11.44
C ALA A 202 17.36 0.31 12.20
N VAL A 203 18.33 -0.36 11.57
CA VAL A 203 19.10 -1.44 12.22
C VAL A 203 19.83 -0.96 13.47
N ARG A 204 20.40 0.25 13.44
CA ARG A 204 21.08 0.84 14.61
C ARG A 204 20.10 1.18 15.72
N GLN A 205 18.90 1.66 15.37
CA GLN A 205 17.85 1.99 16.34
C GLN A 205 17.23 0.74 16.97
N ASP A 206 17.00 -0.31 16.17
CA ASP A 206 16.44 -1.58 16.63
C ASP A 206 17.45 -2.42 17.46
N GLY A 207 18.76 -2.12 17.34
CA GLY A 207 19.81 -2.89 18.00
C GLY A 207 20.04 -4.29 17.40
N VAL A 208 19.61 -4.52 16.17
CA VAL A 208 19.69 -5.85 15.49
C VAL A 208 21.00 -6.08 14.73
N ALA A 209 21.94 -5.15 14.79
CA ALA A 209 23.28 -5.29 14.22
C ALA A 209 24.11 -6.35 14.97
N LYS A 210 24.92 -7.13 14.26
CA LYS A 210 25.99 -7.93 14.88
C LYS A 210 27.17 -7.01 15.23
N THR A 211 27.59 -7.03 16.49
CA THR A 211 28.94 -6.62 16.89
C THR A 211 29.99 -7.45 16.18
#